data_AF-A0A4Y8ICT8-F1
#
_entry.id   AF-A0A4Y8ICT8-F1
#
_cell.length_a   1.000
_cell.length_b   1.000
_cell.length_c   1.000
_cell.angle_alpha   90.00
_cell.angle_beta   90.00
_cell.angle_gamma   90.00
#
_symmetry.space_group_name_H-M   'P 1'
#
loop_
_entity.id
_entity.type
_entity.pdbx_description
1 polymer ?
#
loop_
_entity_poly.entity_id
_entity_poly.type
_entity_poly.pdbx_seq_one_letter_code
_entity_poly.pdbx_strand_id
1 'polypeptide(L)'
;MKLFGTIITFLGGIFVGLSGLEKILIFASLSSFNPNITSDIQEVKAFTPEYIWSITNYTFGFGIALFLIGIVIFLATYLVNNKTIKDKFSN
;
A
#
# COMPACT_ATOMS: atom_id res chain seq x y z
N MET A 1 7.38 12.83 16.49
CA MET A 1 7.38 11.49 15.84
C MET A 1 5.98 10.95 15.51
N LYS A 2 4.90 11.34 16.21
CA LYS A 2 3.53 10.90 15.87
C LYS A 2 3.12 11.29 14.44
N LEU A 3 3.34 12.55 14.07
CA LEU A 3 3.07 13.08 12.72
C LEU A 3 3.81 12.29 11.63
N PHE A 4 5.07 11.90 11.89
CA PHE A 4 5.88 11.10 10.97
C PHE A 4 5.29 9.70 10.76
N GLY A 5 4.89 9.02 11.84
CA GLY A 5 4.18 7.73 11.75
C GLY A 5 2.88 7.84 10.96
N THR A 6 2.07 8.86 11.22
CA THR A 6 0.81 9.12 10.49
C THR A 6 1.05 9.35 8.99
N ILE A 7 2.05 10.15 8.62
CA ILE A 7 2.39 10.42 7.22
C ILE A 7 2.81 9.13 6.50
N ILE A 8 3.65 8.31 7.14
CA ILE A 8 4.11 7.04 6.57
C ILE A 8 2.95 6.07 6.35
N THR A 9 2.06 5.94 7.34
CA THR A 9 0.86 5.10 7.21
C THR A 9 -0.01 5.57 6.05
N PHE A 10 -0.23 6.89 5.94
CA PHE A 10 -1.05 7.46 4.87
C PHE A 10 -0.42 7.21 3.48
N LEU A 11 0.89 7.42 3.34
CA LEU A 11 1.63 7.12 2.12
C LEU A 11 1.53 5.63 1.75
N GLY A 12 1.72 4.72 2.71
CA GLY A 12 1.56 3.29 2.48
C GLY A 12 0.17 2.93 1.95
N GLY A 13 -0.88 3.53 2.52
CA GLY A 13 -2.25 3.39 2.04
C GLY A 13 -2.44 3.88 0.60
N ILE A 14 -1.84 5.02 0.24
CA ILE A 14 -1.85 5.53 -1.13
C ILE A 14 -1.18 4.54 -2.08
N PHE A 15 -0.01 4.00 -1.74
CA PHE A 15 0.69 3.03 -2.59
C PHE A 15 -0.12 1.75 -2.81
N VAL A 16 -0.80 1.25 -1.76
CA VAL A 16 -1.73 0.12 -1.89
C VAL A 16 -2.86 0.47 -2.86
N GLY A 17 -3.50 1.63 -2.71
CA GLY A 17 -4.56 2.07 -3.61
C GLY A 17 -4.08 2.26 -5.06
N LEU A 18 -2.88 2.80 -5.24
CA LEU A 18 -2.26 3.03 -6.54
C LEU A 18 -2.01 1.71 -7.27
N SER A 19 -1.54 0.67 -6.58
CA SER A 19 -1.36 -0.65 -7.19
C SER A 19 -2.66 -1.28 -7.70
N GLY A 20 -3.79 -0.99 -7.05
CA GLY A 20 -5.12 -1.40 -7.51
C GLY A 20 -5.52 -0.63 -8.77
N LEU A 21 -5.31 0.68 -8.78
CA LEU A 21 -5.54 1.53 -9.96
C LEU A 21 -4.67 1.11 -11.16
N GLU A 22 -3.41 0.75 -10.93
CA GLU A 22 -2.51 0.25 -11.98
C GLU A 22 -3.08 -1.04 -12.61
N LYS A 23 -3.60 -1.98 -11.82
CA LYS A 23 -4.24 -3.20 -12.33
C LYS A 23 -5.52 -2.93 -13.11
N ILE A 24 -6.32 -1.95 -12.68
CA ILE A 24 -7.50 -1.49 -13.41
C ILE A 24 -7.10 -0.89 -14.76
N LEU A 25 -6.05 -0.07 -14.80
CA LEU A 25 -5.53 0.53 -16.03
C LEU A 25 -5.01 -0.53 -17.00
N ILE A 26 -4.29 -1.54 -16.50
CA ILE A 26 -3.84 -2.68 -17.29
C ILE A 26 -5.05 -3.37 -17.93
N PHE A 27 -6.07 -3.71 -17.13
CA PHE A 27 -7.29 -4.34 -17.61
C PHE A 27 -8.02 -3.48 -18.67
N ALA A 28 -8.17 -2.18 -18.42
CA ALA A 28 -8.81 -1.26 -19.35
C ALA A 28 -8.03 -1.16 -20.68
N SER A 29 -6.70 -1.14 -20.62
CA SER A 29 -5.84 -1.10 -21.81
C SER A 29 -5.97 -2.37 -22.66
N LEU A 30 -6.01 -3.53 -22.01
CA LEU A 30 -6.17 -4.85 -22.65
C LEU A 30 -7.56 -5.03 -23.25
N SER A 31 -8.60 -4.65 -22.53
CA SER A 31 -9.99 -4.70 -23.01
C SER A 31 -10.20 -3.79 -24.22
N SER A 32 -9.48 -2.67 -24.27
CA SER A 32 -9.52 -1.75 -25.42
C SER A 32 -8.79 -2.30 -26.65
N PHE A 33 -7.73 -3.09 -26.45
CA PHE A 33 -6.93 -3.66 -27.54
C PHE A 33 -7.47 -5.01 -28.03
N ASN A 34 -8.13 -5.76 -27.16
CA ASN A 34 -8.63 -7.09 -27.48
C ASN A 34 -10.00 -7.32 -26.79
N PRO A 35 -11.11 -6.99 -27.46
CA PRO A 35 -12.46 -6.96 -26.86
C PRO A 35 -12.99 -8.36 -26.47
N ASN A 36 -12.29 -9.43 -26.87
CA ASN A 36 -12.61 -10.81 -26.51
C ASN A 36 -11.97 -11.25 -25.18
N ILE A 37 -11.12 -10.41 -24.57
CA ILE A 37 -10.56 -10.72 -23.24
C ILE A 37 -11.71 -10.70 -22.24
N THR A 38 -11.94 -11.85 -21.61
CA THR A 38 -12.95 -11.95 -20.55
C THR A 38 -12.42 -11.27 -19.29
N SER A 39 -13.31 -10.96 -18.34
CA SER A 39 -12.91 -10.40 -17.04
C SER A 39 -12.14 -11.41 -16.15
N ASP A 40 -11.63 -12.50 -16.71
CA ASP A 40 -10.78 -13.45 -16.02
C ASP A 40 -9.36 -12.89 -15.84
N ILE A 41 -8.95 -12.81 -14.58
CA ILE A 41 -7.64 -12.31 -14.19
C ILE A 41 -6.49 -13.18 -14.71
N GLN A 42 -6.76 -14.46 -15.00
CA GLN A 42 -5.77 -15.38 -15.57
C GLN A 42 -5.46 -15.01 -17.03
N GLU A 43 -6.48 -14.67 -17.82
CA GLU A 43 -6.30 -14.19 -19.19
C GLU A 43 -5.56 -12.84 -19.20
N VAL A 44 -6.00 -11.90 -18.36
CA VAL A 44 -5.36 -10.58 -18.24
C VAL A 44 -3.88 -10.73 -17.89
N LYS A 45 -3.53 -11.62 -16.96
CA LYS A 45 -2.13 -11.90 -16.60
C LYS A 45 -1.37 -12.56 -17.75
N ALA A 46 -1.97 -13.45 -18.52
CA ALA A 46 -1.33 -14.12 -19.65
C ALA A 46 -0.98 -13.15 -20.80
N PHE A 47 -1.82 -12.13 -21.01
CA PHE A 47 -1.59 -11.10 -22.04
C PHE A 47 -0.80 -9.89 -21.53
N THR A 48 -0.63 -9.73 -20.21
CA THR A 48 0.18 -8.65 -19.63
C THR A 48 1.64 -9.09 -19.54
N PRO A 49 2.60 -8.31 -20.07
CA PRO A 49 4.00 -8.60 -19.86
C PRO A 49 4.35 -8.71 -18.37
N GLU A 50 5.14 -9.74 -18.00
CA GLU A 50 5.46 -10.02 -16.60
C GLU A 50 6.10 -8.82 -15.88
N TYR A 51 6.85 -7.97 -16.58
CA TYR A 51 7.45 -6.77 -15.99
C TYR A 51 6.40 -5.77 -15.49
N ILE A 52 5.31 -5.55 -16.24
CA ILE A 52 4.22 -4.65 -15.82
C ILE A 52 3.47 -5.25 -14.64
N TRP A 53 3.11 -6.53 -14.73
CA TRP A 53 2.41 -7.22 -13.64
C TRP A 53 3.25 -7.24 -12.36
N SER A 54 4.56 -7.47 -12.48
CA SER A 54 5.48 -7.46 -11.36
C SER A 54 5.61 -6.09 -10.71
N ILE A 55 5.71 -5.01 -11.51
CA ILE A 55 5.75 -3.62 -10.99
C ILE A 55 4.53 -3.37 -10.10
N THR A 56 3.31 -3.67 -10.56
CA THR A 56 2.11 -3.45 -9.75
C THR A 56 2.10 -4.27 -8.45
N ASN A 57 2.63 -5.50 -8.46
CA ASN A 57 2.77 -6.30 -7.25
C ASN A 57 3.85 -5.77 -6.30
N TYR A 58 4.95 -5.21 -6.83
CA TYR A 58 5.96 -4.54 -6.02
C TYR A 58 5.41 -3.25 -5.39
N THR A 59 4.66 -2.43 -6.15
CA THR A 59 3.96 -1.25 -5.63
C THR A 59 3.03 -1.63 -4.48
N PHE A 60 2.25 -2.71 -4.65
CA PHE A 60 1.36 -3.23 -3.61
C PHE A 60 2.13 -3.69 -2.36
N GLY A 61 3.16 -4.54 -2.55
CA GLY A 61 3.96 -5.08 -1.45
C GLY A 61 4.72 -4.00 -0.69
N PHE A 62 5.30 -3.04 -1.40
CA PHE A 62 5.96 -1.87 -0.83
C PHE A 62 4.97 -0.99 -0.06
N GLY A 63 3.78 -0.77 -0.61
CA GLY A 63 2.69 -0.05 0.07
C GLY A 63 2.28 -0.71 1.38
N ILE A 64 2.09 -2.03 1.40
CA ILE A 64 1.80 -2.79 2.62
C ILE A 64 2.93 -2.65 3.65
N ALA A 65 4.17 -2.85 3.21
CA ALA A 65 5.33 -2.75 4.10
C ALA A 65 5.42 -1.36 4.74
N LEU A 66 5.28 -0.29 3.96
CA LEU A 66 5.24 1.09 4.44
C LEU A 66 4.08 1.32 5.41
N PHE A 67 2.88 0.84 5.09
CA PHE A 67 1.70 0.99 5.92
C PHE A 67 1.91 0.35 7.31
N LEU A 68 2.45 -0.87 7.35
CA LEU A 68 2.76 -1.57 8.59
C LEU A 68 3.85 -0.86 9.41
N ILE A 69 4.93 -0.41 8.76
CA ILE A 69 6.00 0.35 9.43
C ILE A 69 5.44 1.64 10.05
N GLY A 70 4.58 2.36 9.32
CA GLY A 70 3.93 3.56 9.81
C GLY A 70 3.08 3.32 11.07
N ILE A 71 2.29 2.24 11.07
CA ILE A 71 1.48 1.83 12.23
C ILE A 71 2.37 1.53 13.43
N VAL A 72 3.46 0.77 13.23
CA VAL A 72 4.40 0.41 14.31
C VAL A 72 5.01 1.68 14.93
N ILE A 73 5.48 2.62 14.11
CA ILE A 73 6.06 3.89 14.57
C ILE A 73 5.02 4.73 15.33
N PHE A 74 3.79 4.79 14.83
CA PHE A 74 2.69 5.53 15.47
C PHE A 74 2.37 4.95 16.86
N LEU A 75 2.21 3.63 16.96
CA LEU A 75 1.93 2.94 18.23
C LEU A 75 3.09 3.07 19.22
N ALA A 76 4.33 2.87 18.76
CA ALA A 76 5.51 3.03 19.60
C ALA A 76 5.60 4.45 20.18
N THR A 77 5.37 5.48 19.36
CA THR A 77 5.38 6.87 19.82
C THR A 77 4.22 7.16 20.78
N TYR A 78 3.06 6.56 20.56
CA TYR A 78 1.92 6.72 21.45
C TYR A 78 2.21 6.15 22.85
N LEU A 79 2.77 4.94 22.92
CA LEU A 79 3.11 4.27 24.18
C LEU A 79 4.20 5.01 24.97
N VAL A 80 5.26 5.48 24.29
CA VAL A 80 6.36 6.23 24.92
C VAL A 80 5.87 7.54 25.55
N ASN A 81 5.02 8.29 24.83
CA ASN A 81 4.44 9.53 25.37
C ASN A 81 3.53 9.27 26.58
N ASN A 82 2.83 8.13 26.62
CA ASN A 82 1.95 7.83 27.75
C ASN A 82 2.73 7.44 29.02
N LYS A 83 3.86 6.74 28.86
CA LYS A 83 4.74 6.36 29.99
C LYS A 83 5.39 7.58 30.64
N THR A 84 5.93 8.49 29.84
CA THR A 84 6.56 9.74 30.31
C THR A 84 5.60 10.66 31.06
N ILE A 85 4.32 10.68 30.70
CA ILE A 85 3.31 11.45 31.44
C ILE A 85 3.08 10.83 32.83
N LYS A 86 2.90 9.51 32.93
CA LYS A 86 2.69 8.84 34.22
C LYS A 86 3.85 9.03 35.20
N ASP A 87 5.09 8.93 34.71
CA ASP A 87 6.28 9.10 35.55
C ASP A 87 6.43 10.55 36.09
N LYS A 88 5.87 11.55 35.39
CA LYS A 88 5.91 12.96 35.81
C LYS A 88 4.87 13.33 36.87
N PHE A 89 3.78 12.57 36.98
CA PHE A 89 2.71 12.80 37.98
C PHE A 89 2.80 11.85 39.19
N SER A 90 3.81 10.97 39.22
CA SER A 90 4.08 10.01 40.29
C SER A 90 5.20 10.47 41.25
N ASN A 91 5.83 11.61 41.00
CA ASN A 91 6.80 12.30 41.87
C ASN A 91 6.21 13.64 42.31
#